data_AF-A0AA49JGF1-F1
#
_entry.id   AF-A0AA49JGF1-F1
#
_cell.length_a   1.000
_cell.length_b   1.000
_cell.length_c   1.000
_cell.angle_alpha   90.00
_cell.angle_beta   90.00
_cell.angle_gamma   90.00
#
_symmetry.space_group_name_H-M   'P 1'
#
loop_
_entity.id
_entity.type
_entity.pdbx_description
1 polymer ?
#
loop_
_entity_poly.entity_id
_entity_poly.type
_entity_poly.pdbx_seq_one_letter_code
_entity_poly.pdbx_strand_id
1 'polypeptide(L)' 'MSDTIWQRPKQEDKFRIYFRCSHRPEDSSGLNGFEVDKSYMGRAYNGLYEIAPDWGRGKPSILLRKRLFERYFEVLNDN' A
#
# COMPACT_ATOMS: atom_id res chain seq x y z
N MET A 1 -12.59 -38.67 17.50
CA MET A 1 -12.69 -38.28 16.08
C MET A 1 -13.96 -37.44 16.01
N SER A 2 -13.96 -36.12 15.82
CA SER A 2 -13.09 -35.27 15.01
C SER A 2 -13.25 -33.82 15.49
N ASP A 3 -12.15 -33.11 15.76
CA ASP A 3 -12.20 -31.67 16.03
C ASP A 3 -12.24 -30.91 14.70
N THR A 4 -13.42 -30.37 14.35
CA THR A 4 -13.54 -29.46 13.20
C THR A 4 -13.00 -28.09 13.62
N ILE A 5 -11.75 -27.81 13.25
CA ILE A 5 -11.14 -26.48 13.37
C ILE A 5 -11.86 -25.54 12.40
N TRP A 6 -12.80 -24.74 12.89
CA TRP A 6 -13.35 -23.61 12.16
C TRP A 6 -12.27 -22.53 12.03
N GLN A 7 -11.43 -22.62 11.00
CA GLN A 7 -10.59 -21.49 10.60
C GLN A 7 -11.54 -20.35 10.20
N ARG A 8 -11.63 -19.32 11.04
CA ARG A 8 -12.30 -18.07 10.66
C ARG A 8 -11.68 -17.61 9.35
N PRO A 9 -12.46 -17.25 8.31
CA PRO A 9 -11.89 -16.68 7.10
C PRO A 9 -11.04 -15.48 7.52
N LYS A 10 -9.77 -15.51 7.13
CA LYS A 10 -8.81 -14.44 7.40
C LYS A 10 -9.40 -13.19 6.76
N GLN A 11 -9.95 -12.29 7.57
CA GLN A 11 -10.62 -11.10 7.08
C GLN A 11 -9.58 -10.32 6.28
N GLU A 12 -9.66 -10.38 4.96
CA GLU A 12 -8.75 -9.63 4.11
C GLU A 12 -9.01 -8.16 4.42
N ASP A 13 -7.94 -7.44 4.73
CA ASP A 13 -8.00 -6.00 4.90
C ASP A 13 -8.47 -5.42 3.56
N LYS A 14 -9.77 -5.14 3.45
CA LYS A 14 -10.43 -4.69 2.22
C LYS A 14 -9.87 -3.36 1.69
N PHE A 15 -9.11 -2.66 2.51
CA PHE A 15 -8.45 -1.41 2.14
C PHE A 15 -7.03 -1.66 1.67
N ARG A 16 -6.47 -2.85 1.85
CA ARG A 16 -5.10 -3.16 1.46
C ARG A 16 -4.96 -3.14 -0.05
N ILE A 17 -3.93 -2.46 -0.52
CA ILE A 17 -3.53 -2.40 -1.92
C ILE A 17 -2.07 -2.82 -2.08
N TYR A 18 -1.74 -3.32 -3.26
CA TYR A 18 -0.37 -3.47 -3.73
C TYR A 18 -0.14 -2.49 -4.87
N PHE A 19 1.01 -1.83 -4.89
CA PHE A 19 1.31 -0.81 -5.89
C PHE A 19 2.79 -0.81 -6.24
N ARG A 20 3.11 -0.40 -7.46
CA ARG A 20 4.48 -0.21 -7.95
C ARG A 20 4.81 1.27 -8.02
N CYS A 21 6.04 1.62 -7.67
CA CYS A 21 6.57 2.95 -7.96
C CYS A 21 6.94 3.05 -9.44
N SER A 22 6.19 3.81 -10.24
CA SER A 22 6.43 3.96 -11.68
C SER A 22 7.43 5.08 -11.99
N HIS A 23 7.52 6.09 -11.11
CA HIS A 23 8.40 7.24 -11.29
C HIS A 23 9.15 7.58 -10.00
N ARG A 24 10.40 8.02 -10.15
CA ARG A 24 11.21 8.47 -9.01
C ARG A 24 10.51 9.68 -8.38
N PRO A 25 10.18 9.64 -7.07
CA PRO A 25 9.62 10.81 -6.42
C PRO A 25 10.61 11.96 -6.36
N GLU A 26 10.11 13.19 -6.46
CA GLU A 26 10.91 14.40 -6.24
C GLU A 26 11.35 14.49 -4.78
N ASP A 27 12.55 15.02 -4.51
CA ASP A 27 13.08 15.12 -3.13
C ASP A 27 12.16 15.95 -2.20
N SER A 28 11.41 16.89 -2.76
CA SER A 28 10.43 17.74 -2.06
C SER A 28 9.10 17.05 -1.76
N SER A 29 8.83 15.87 -2.34
CA SER A 29 7.54 15.19 -2.24
C SER A 29 7.32 14.46 -0.90
N GLY A 30 8.37 14.31 -0.09
CA GLY A 30 8.32 13.55 1.16
C GLY A 30 8.28 12.03 0.98
N LEU A 31 8.38 11.53 -0.26
CA LEU A 31 8.29 10.11 -0.62
C LEU A 31 9.67 9.43 -0.67
N ASN A 32 10.54 9.76 0.28
CA ASN A 32 11.87 9.18 0.35
C ASN A 32 11.79 7.67 0.67
N GLY A 33 12.64 6.88 0.02
CA GLY A 33 12.72 5.43 0.21
C GLY A 33 11.84 4.59 -0.72
N PHE A 34 11.02 5.21 -1.57
CA PHE A 34 10.39 4.52 -2.69
C PHE A 34 11.35 4.47 -3.88
N GLU A 35 11.55 3.28 -4.44
CA GLU A 35 12.43 3.03 -5.57
C GLU A 35 11.60 2.62 -6.79
N VAL A 36 12.01 3.12 -7.96
CA VAL A 36 11.36 2.83 -9.23
C VAL A 36 11.34 1.33 -9.50
N ASP A 37 10.23 0.86 -10.06
CA ASP A 37 9.93 -0.54 -10.37
C ASP A 37 9.87 -1.49 -9.16
N LYS A 38 9.95 -0.97 -7.92
CA LYS A 38 9.64 -1.77 -6.72
C LYS A 38 8.16 -1.75 -6.40
N SER A 39 7.70 -2.90 -5.90
CA SER A 39 6.34 -3.10 -5.41
C SER A 39 6.28 -2.92 -3.90
N TYR A 40 5.21 -2.30 -3.45
CA TYR A 40 4.93 -1.95 -2.07
C TYR A 40 3.51 -2.32 -1.71
N MET A 41 3.21 -2.23 -0.42
CA MET A 41 1.90 -2.47 0.15
C MET A 41 1.46 -1.24 0.93
N GLY A 42 0.16 -1.00 0.95
CA GLY A 42 -0.43 0.10 1.70
C GLY A 42 -1.93 -0.07 1.85
N ARG A 43 -2.62 1.01 2.19
CA ARG A 43 -4.09 1.07 2.22
C ARG A 43 -4.62 2.16 1.32
N ALA A 44 -5.76 1.90 0.69
CA ALA A 44 -6.55 2.88 -0.01
C ALA A 44 -7.94 2.98 0.61
N TYR A 45 -8.39 4.19 0.91
CA TYR A 45 -9.73 4.46 1.43
C TYR A 45 -10.17 5.86 1.01
N ASN A 46 -11.36 5.97 0.41
CA ASN A 46 -11.99 7.24 0.03
C ASN A 46 -11.06 8.19 -0.78
N GLY A 47 -10.27 7.63 -1.71
CA GLY A 47 -9.34 8.41 -2.55
C GLY A 47 -8.08 8.90 -1.82
N LEU A 48 -7.84 8.41 -0.60
CA LEU A 48 -6.61 8.56 0.15
C LEU A 48 -5.82 7.26 0.13
N TYR A 49 -4.49 7.40 0.13
CA TYR A 49 -3.54 6.30 0.03
C TYR A 49 -2.56 6.41 1.19
N GLU A 50 -2.62 5.47 2.13
CA GLU A 50 -1.68 5.35 3.23
C GLU A 50 -0.57 4.37 2.84
N ILE A 51 0.65 4.89 2.65
CA ILE A 51 1.77 4.11 2.12
C ILE A 51 3.05 4.31 2.92
N ALA A 52 3.93 3.31 2.89
CA ALA A 52 5.29 3.42 3.42
C ALA A 52 6.21 2.44 2.67
N PRO A 53 7.51 2.73 2.53
CA PRO A 53 8.46 1.77 1.96
C PRO A 53 8.53 0.44 2.75
N ASP A 54 8.37 0.52 4.08
CA ASP A 54 8.35 -0.63 5.00
C ASP A 54 7.01 -0.75 5.74
N TRP A 55 5.90 -0.75 4.98
CA TRP A 55 4.56 -0.77 5.54
C TRP A 55 4.32 -1.97 6.48
N GLY A 56 3.81 -1.71 7.68
CA GLY A 56 3.56 -2.73 8.71
C GLY A 56 4.71 -3.01 9.68
N ARG A 57 5.89 -2.38 9.54
CA ARG A 57 7.04 -2.53 10.46
C ARG A 57 7.18 -1.41 11.50
N GLY A 58 6.09 -0.69 11.80
CA GLY A 58 6.07 0.40 12.79
C GLY A 58 6.74 1.71 12.32
N LYS A 59 7.14 1.80 11.04
CA LYS A 59 7.58 3.06 10.43
C LYS A 59 6.38 3.98 10.14
N PRO A 60 6.58 5.31 10.18
CA PRO A 60 5.52 6.25 9.85
C PRO A 60 5.05 6.03 8.41
N SER A 61 3.73 5.96 8.24
CA SER A 61 3.07 5.98 6.94
C SER A 61 2.86 7.41 6.46
N ILE A 62 2.76 7.55 5.15
CA ILE A 62 2.47 8.81 4.46
C ILE A 62 1.06 8.68 3.90
N LEU A 63 0.24 9.70 4.14
CA LEU A 63 -1.11 9.78 3.59
C LEU A 63 -1.14 10.70 2.38
N LEU A 64 -1.42 10.12 1.21
CA LEU A 64 -1.46 10.82 -0.07
C LEU A 64 -2.89 10.94 -0.59
N ARG A 65 -3.16 12.01 -1.33
CA ARG A 65 -4.36 12.12 -2.17
C ARG A 65 -4.15 11.35 -3.47
N LYS A 66 -5.23 10.81 -4.04
CA LYS A 66 -5.26 10.09 -5.31
C LYS A 66 -4.36 10.69 -6.40
N ARG A 67 -4.52 11.99 -6.71
CA ARG A 67 -3.73 12.67 -7.75
C ARG A 67 -2.22 12.64 -7.52
N LEU A 68 -1.78 12.73 -6.27
CA LEU A 68 -0.35 12.68 -5.94
C LEU A 68 0.17 11.25 -5.94
N PHE A 69 -0.66 10.30 -5.49
CA PHE A 69 -0.34 8.88 -5.56
C PHE A 69 -0.16 8.41 -7.00
N GLU A 70 -1.16 8.65 -7.87
CA GLU A 70 -1.15 8.22 -9.28
C GLU A 70 -0.05 8.88 -10.12
N ARG A 71 0.57 9.97 -9.62
CA ARG A 71 1.74 10.58 -10.27
C ARG A 71 2.99 9.69 -10.17
N TYR A 72 3.15 8.97 -9.07
CA TYR A 72 4.36 8.21 -8.76
C TYR A 72 4.14 6.71 -8.65
N PHE A 73 2.90 6.28 -8.47
CA PHE A 73 2.54 4.91 -8.15
C PHE A 73 1.39 4.40 -9.00
N GLU A 74 1.45 3.11 -9.32
CA GLU A 74 0.42 2.37 -10.05
C GLU A 74 -0.06 1.21 -9.19
N VAL A 75 -1.37 1.08 -9.00
CA VAL A 75 -1.94 -0.07 -8.28
C VAL A 75 -1.76 -1.33 -9.14
N LEU A 76 -1.22 -2.40 -8.55
CA LEU A 76 -0.86 -3.64 -9.25
C LEU A 76 -1.99 -4.66 -9.33
N ASN A 77 -3.05 -4.49 -8.54
CA ASN A 77 -4.31 -5.22 -8.64
C ASN A 77 -5.41 -4.37 -8.00
N ASP A 78 -6.35 -3.88 -8.80
CA ASP A 78 -7.72 -3.63 -8.34
C ASP A 78 -8.38 -5.00 -8.27
N ASN A 79 -8.63 -5.50 -7.06
CA ASN A 79 -9.52 -6.65 -6.86
C ASN A 79 -10.96 -6.23 -7.16
#